data_AF-A0A2T4T130-F1
#
_entry.id   AF-A0A2T4T130-F1
#
_cell.length_a   1.000
_cell.length_b   1.000
_cell.length_c   1.000
_cell.angle_alpha   90.00
_cell.angle_beta   90.00
_cell.angle_gamma   90.00
#
_symmetry.space_group_name_H-M   'P 1'
#
loop_
_entity.id
_entity.type
_entity.pdbx_description
1 polymer ?
#
loop_
_entity_poly.entity_id
_entity_poly.type
_entity_poly.pdbx_seq_one_letter_code
_entity_poly.pdbx_strand_id
1 'polypeptide(L)' 'MIKVMAIISNVILVLGIVFLITMNIMMAITMFVVSLAISLTIFNTLFRDRRGMKIAINVSFAIVLIAIIFAYITLTK' A
#
# COMPACT_ATOMS: atom_id res chain seq x y z
N MET A 1 -5.91 10.46 15.62
CA MET A 1 -4.66 10.08 14.91
C MET A 1 -4.91 9.10 13.75
N ILE A 2 -5.58 7.96 13.98
CA ILE A 2 -5.83 6.94 12.93
C ILE A 2 -6.53 7.51 11.68
N LYS A 3 -7.55 8.39 11.85
CA LYS A 3 -8.22 9.06 10.73
C LYS A 3 -7.28 9.92 9.86
N VAL A 4 -6.32 10.61 10.49
CA VAL A 4 -5.35 11.47 9.78
C VAL A 4 -4.37 10.61 8.99
N MET A 5 -3.87 9.52 9.57
CA MET A 5 -3.01 8.56 8.86
C MET A 5 -3.75 7.89 7.69
N ALA A 6 -5.05 7.62 7.82
CA ALA A 6 -5.86 7.07 6.73
C ALA A 6 -6.03 8.05 5.57
N ILE A 7 -6.22 9.34 5.86
CA ILE A 7 -6.26 10.39 4.83
C ILE A 7 -4.90 10.49 4.13
N ILE A 8 -3.80 10.57 4.89
CA ILE A 8 -2.43 10.63 4.35
C ILE A 8 -2.13 9.41 3.47
N SER A 9 -2.50 8.20 3.93
CA SER A 9 -2.30 6.98 3.16
C SER A 9 -3.02 7.00 1.81
N ASN A 10 -4.27 7.48 1.78
CA ASN A 10 -5.03 7.59 0.54
C ASN A 10 -4.49 8.69 -0.38
N VAL A 11 -4.01 9.82 0.17
CA VAL A 11 -3.33 10.85 -0.63
C VAL A 11 -2.06 10.30 -1.28
N ILE A 12 -1.25 9.54 -0.53
CA ILE A 12 -0.04 8.88 -1.07
C ILE A 12 -0.41 7.84 -2.13
N LEU A 13 -1.50 7.09 -1.93
CA LEU A 13 -2.01 6.13 -2.92
C LEU A 13 -2.38 6.83 -4.23
N VAL A 14 -3.14 7.94 -4.15
CA VAL A 14 -3.52 8.75 -5.31
C VAL A 14 -2.28 9.31 -6.00
N LEU A 15 -1.29 9.81 -5.25
CA LEU A 15 -0.01 10.26 -5.80
C LEU A 15 0.74 9.11 -6.51
N GLY A 16 0.73 7.90 -5.96
CA GLY A 16 1.29 6.71 -6.59
C GLY A 16 0.63 6.39 -7.94
N ILE A 17 -0.70 6.50 -8.03
CA ILE A 17 -1.45 6.33 -9.29
C ILE A 17 -1.08 7.41 -10.31
N VAL A 18 -0.97 8.67 -9.88
CA VAL A 18 -0.54 9.78 -10.76
C VAL A 18 0.88 9.53 -11.27
N PHE A 19 1.81 9.13 -10.40
CA PHE A 19 3.18 8.83 -10.80
C PHE A 19 3.27 7.65 -11.79
N LEU A 20 2.41 6.64 -11.62
CA LEU A 20 2.31 5.50 -12.54
C LEU A 20 1.91 5.96 -13.95
N ILE A 21 0.96 6.88 -14.06
CA ILE A 21 0.50 7.44 -15.35
C ILE A 21 1.58 8.31 -15.98
N THR A 22 2.36 9.04 -15.18
CA THR A 22 3.46 9.91 -15.68
C THR A 22 4.75 9.16 -16.05
N MET A 23 4.73 7.82 -16.11
CA MET A 23 5.89 6.93 -16.36
C MET A 23 7.04 7.04 -15.33
N ASN A 24 6.84 7.70 -14.19
CA ASN A 24 7.79 7.73 -13.08
C ASN A 24 7.63 6.48 -12.20
N ILE A 25 7.85 5.31 -12.80
CA ILE A 25 7.56 3.98 -12.23
C ILE A 25 8.27 3.77 -10.88
N MET A 26 9.52 4.20 -10.76
CA MET A 26 10.28 4.11 -9.49
C MET A 26 9.60 4.89 -8.35
N MET A 27 9.17 6.13 -8.60
CA MET A 27 8.45 6.92 -7.60
C MET A 27 7.03 6.42 -7.35
N ALA A 28 6.36 5.89 -8.37
CA ALA A 28 5.05 5.28 -8.21
C ALA A 28 5.12 4.09 -7.24
N ILE A 29 6.10 3.21 -7.43
CA ILE A 29 6.32 2.03 -6.60
C ILE A 29 6.64 2.41 -5.16
N THR A 30 7.53 3.39 -4.93
CA THR A 30 7.85 3.82 -3.56
C THR A 30 6.62 4.42 -2.85
N MET A 31 5.83 5.24 -3.54
CA MET A 31 4.59 5.79 -2.98
C MET A 31 3.56 4.70 -2.69
N PHE A 32 3.39 3.71 -3.57
CA PHE A 32 2.52 2.57 -3.30
C PHE A 32 2.98 1.77 -2.09
N VAL A 33 4.27 1.45 -1.97
CA VAL A 33 4.80 0.70 -0.83
C VAL A 33 4.62 1.47 0.48
N VAL A 34 4.87 2.79 0.49
CA VAL A 34 4.68 3.64 1.68
C VAL A 34 3.21 3.72 2.07
N SER A 35 2.30 3.95 1.11
CA SER A 35 0.86 3.95 1.36
C SER A 35 0.40 2.60 1.92
N LEU A 36 0.93 1.50 1.38
CA LEU A 36 0.58 0.16 1.85
C LEU A 36 1.06 -0.08 3.28
N ALA A 37 2.29 0.31 3.61
CA ALA A 37 2.82 0.18 4.96
C ALA A 37 1.98 0.96 5.98
N ILE A 38 1.61 2.21 5.66
CA ILE A 38 0.75 3.02 6.53
C ILE A 38 -0.62 2.37 6.70
N SER A 39 -1.24 1.92 5.60
CA SER A 39 -2.53 1.24 5.65
C SER A 39 -2.50 -0.03 6.49
N LEU A 40 -1.43 -0.83 6.39
CA LEU A 40 -1.24 -2.02 7.22
C LEU A 40 -1.20 -1.69 8.71
N THR A 41 -0.46 -0.63 9.11
CA THR A 41 -0.40 -0.20 10.51
C THR A 41 -1.76 0.28 11.03
N ILE A 42 -2.53 1.00 10.20
CA ILE A 42 -3.89 1.44 10.53
C ILE A 42 -4.81 0.23 10.73
N PHE A 43 -4.80 -0.73 9.81
CA PHE A 43 -5.66 -1.88 9.92
C PHE A 43 -5.28 -2.81 11.07
N ASN A 44 -3.99 -2.99 11.33
CA ASN A 44 -3.51 -3.78 12.46
C ASN A 44 -3.85 -3.13 13.81
N THR A 45 -3.91 -1.80 13.88
CA THR A 45 -4.37 -1.07 15.09
C THR A 45 -5.89 -1.07 15.22
N LEU A 46 -6.63 -0.92 14.11
CA LEU A 46 -8.10 -0.91 14.07
C LEU A 46 -8.70 -2.28 14.40
N PHE A 47 -8.05 -3.36 13.98
CA PHE A 47 -8.53 -4.73 14.17
C PHE A 47 -7.70 -5.52 15.18
N ARG A 48 -7.09 -4.84 16.15
CA ARG A 48 -6.25 -5.46 17.18
C ARG A 48 -6.94 -6.65 17.87
N ASP A 49 -8.23 -6.54 18.15
CA ASP A 49 -9.00 -7.57 18.86
C ASP A 49 -9.68 -8.62 17.97
N ARG A 50 -9.70 -8.41 16.63
CA ARG A 50 -10.35 -9.32 15.68
C ARG A 50 -9.32 -10.10 14.86
N ARG A 51 -8.86 -11.23 15.42
CA ARG A 51 -7.86 -12.13 14.81
C ARG A 51 -8.16 -12.48 13.34
N GLY A 52 -9.42 -12.80 13.01
CA GLY A 52 -9.81 -13.16 11.64
C GLY A 52 -9.63 -12.03 10.61
N MET A 53 -10.01 -10.81 10.96
CA MET A 53 -9.93 -9.67 10.05
C MET A 53 -8.48 -9.20 9.85
N LYS A 54 -7.64 -9.34 10.88
CA LYS A 54 -6.20 -9.10 10.77
C LYS A 54 -5.52 -10.02 9.76
N ILE A 55 -5.89 -11.31 9.73
CA ILE A 55 -5.34 -12.28 8.79
C ILE A 55 -5.77 -11.94 7.36
N ALA A 56 -7.06 -11.70 7.15
CA ALA A 56 -7.59 -11.33 5.83
C ALA A 56 -6.86 -10.12 5.24
N ILE A 57 -6.63 -9.09 6.07
CA ILE A 57 -5.93 -7.88 5.64
C ILE A 57 -4.47 -8.17 5.35
N ASN A 58 -3.73 -8.84 6.23
CA ASN A 58 -2.33 -9.19 5.95
C ASN A 58 -2.18 -9.99 4.64
N VAL A 59 -3.11 -10.92 4.36
CA VAL A 59 -3.12 -11.68 3.10
C VAL A 59 -3.41 -10.77 1.90
N SER A 60 -4.41 -9.89 1.98
CA SER A 60 -4.68 -8.91 0.92
C SER A 60 -3.47 -8.01 0.64
N PHE A 61 -2.79 -7.53 1.68
CA PHE A 61 -1.59 -6.71 1.54
C PHE A 61 -0.41 -7.48 0.93
N ALA A 62 -0.22 -8.75 1.31
CA ALA A 62 0.81 -9.60 0.73
C ALA A 62 0.61 -9.80 -0.78
N ILE A 63 -0.63 -10.01 -1.24
CA ILE A 63 -0.95 -10.16 -2.67
C ILE A 63 -0.60 -8.88 -3.43
N VAL A 64 -0.97 -7.71 -2.90
CA VAL A 64 -0.64 -6.43 -3.54
C VAL A 64 0.89 -6.21 -3.58
N LEU A 65 1.60 -6.57 -2.52
CA LEU A 65 3.06 -6.47 -2.49
C LEU A 65 3.72 -7.35 -3.56
N ILE A 66 3.22 -8.57 -3.75
CA ILE A 66 3.67 -9.48 -4.81
C ILE A 66 3.42 -8.87 -6.19
N ALA A 67 2.26 -8.27 -6.43
CA ALA A 67 1.96 -7.59 -7.69
C ALA A 67 2.91 -6.41 -7.96
N ILE A 68 3.26 -5.63 -6.93
CA ILE A 68 4.23 -4.53 -7.04
C ILE A 68 5.64 -5.06 -7.36
N ILE A 69 6.07 -6.14 -6.70
CA ILE A 69 7.36 -6.78 -6.98
C ILE A 69 7.40 -7.29 -8.42
N PHE A 70 6.33 -7.93 -8.89
CA PHE A 70 6.23 -8.42 -10.25
C PHE A 70 6.30 -7.26 -11.26
N ALA A 71 5.51 -6.20 -11.02
CA ALA A 71 5.56 -4.99 -11.83
C ALA A 71 6.98 -4.40 -11.87
N TYR A 72 7.65 -4.27 -10.72
CA TYR A 72 9.02 -3.78 -10.64
C TYR A 72 9.99 -4.61 -11.49
N ILE A 73 9.93 -5.94 -11.38
CA ILE A 73 10.81 -6.85 -12.14
C ILE A 73 10.52 -6.76 -13.64
N THR A 74 9.25 -6.69 -14.04
CA THR A 74 8.84 -6.57 -15.45
C THR A 74 9.22 -5.22 -16.05
N LEU A 75 9.15 -4.12 -15.27
CA LEU A 75 9.43 -2.76 -15.74
C LEU A 75 10.91 -2.37 -15.65
N THR A 76 11.71 -3.06 -14.83
CA THR A 76 13.16 -2.81 -14.68
C THR A 76 14.01 -3.70 -15.62
N LYS A 77 13.39 -4.69 -16.27
CA LYS A 77 13.99 -5.45 -17.38
C LYS A 77 13.68 -4.79 -18.72
#